data_AF-A0A4S1GDM5-F1
#
_entry.id   AF-A0A4S1GDM5-F1
#
_cell.length_a   1.000
_cell.length_b   1.000
_cell.length_c   1.000
_cell.angle_alpha   90.00
_cell.angle_beta   90.00
_cell.angle_gamma   90.00
#
_symmetry.space_group_name_H-M   'P 1'
#
loop_
_entity.id
_entity.type
_entity.pdbx_description
1 polymer ?
#
loop_
_entity_poly.entity_id
_entity_poly.type
_entity_poly.pdbx_seq_one_letter_code
_entity_poly.pdbx_strand_id
1 'polypeptide(L)'
;LKVVTIDAIDRTGLRPDGTIVKDLPESADLIKSVFAAEPNTENEGLTTTDNGFVFYEVQSITPARDRTLDEVRQKVAADWTAAETDKRLDARAQELEKRLKAGTTLDVIAGELKLEKQTKRGLKRDADDADFGKEGAAAMFG
;
A
#
# COMPACT_ATOMS: atom_id res chain seq x y z
N LEU A 1 11.85 17.06 -33.04
CA LEU A 1 11.34 16.69 -31.70
C LEU A 1 10.93 15.22 -31.72
N LYS A 2 11.22 14.46 -30.66
CA LYS A 2 10.65 13.13 -30.49
C LYS A 2 9.39 13.27 -29.65
N VAL A 3 8.24 12.94 -30.22
CA VAL A 3 6.96 12.95 -29.49
C VAL A 3 6.92 11.72 -28.58
N VAL A 4 6.52 11.93 -27.32
CA VAL A 4 6.26 10.84 -26.36
C VAL A 4 4.76 10.79 -26.13
N THR A 5 4.14 9.71 -26.56
CA THR A 5 2.71 9.46 -26.32
C THR A 5 2.53 8.74 -25.00
N ILE A 6 1.63 9.24 -24.16
CA ILE A 6 1.25 8.62 -22.89
C ILE A 6 -0.24 8.30 -23.00
N ASP A 7 -0.59 7.01 -22.93
CA ASP A 7 -1.97 6.56 -23.16
C ASP A 7 -2.94 7.10 -22.11
N ALA A 8 -2.58 7.03 -20.83
CA ALA A 8 -3.35 7.62 -19.74
C ALA A 8 -2.50 7.74 -18.47
N ILE A 9 -2.72 8.83 -17.73
CA ILE A 9 -2.19 9.05 -16.38
C ILE A 9 -3.24 9.72 -15.51
N ASP A 10 -3.17 9.50 -14.20
CA ASP A 10 -3.93 10.25 -13.20
C ASP A 10 -3.16 11.47 -12.66
N ARG A 11 -3.78 12.23 -11.76
CA ARG A 11 -3.21 13.44 -11.14
C ARG A 11 -1.98 13.16 -10.26
N THR A 12 -1.71 11.90 -9.95
CA THR A 12 -0.55 11.45 -9.19
C THR A 12 0.56 10.88 -10.10
N GLY A 13 0.35 10.88 -11.43
CA GLY A 13 1.29 10.34 -12.40
C GLY A 13 1.25 8.81 -12.53
N LEU A 14 0.18 8.17 -12.05
CA LEU A 14 -0.02 6.73 -12.20
C LEU A 14 -0.77 6.42 -13.49
N ARG A 15 -0.32 5.38 -14.18
CA ARG A 15 -1.03 4.76 -15.30
C ARG A 15 -2.23 3.94 -14.82
N PRO A 16 -3.15 3.54 -15.72
CA PRO A 16 -4.28 2.69 -15.38
C PRO A 16 -3.90 1.36 -14.70
N ASP A 17 -2.69 0.85 -14.95
CA ASP A 17 -2.14 -0.36 -14.32
C ASP A 17 -1.51 -0.13 -12.94
N GLY A 18 -1.49 1.12 -12.45
CA GLY A 18 -0.87 1.51 -11.18
C GLY A 18 0.65 1.76 -11.25
N THR A 19 1.27 1.74 -12.43
CA THR A 19 2.69 2.08 -12.59
C THR A 19 2.91 3.58 -12.68
N ILE A 20 4.02 4.08 -12.12
CA ILE A 20 4.39 5.50 -12.18
C ILE A 20 5.04 5.80 -13.53
N VAL A 21 4.62 6.88 -14.20
CA VAL A 21 5.32 7.33 -15.40
C VAL A 21 6.58 8.12 -15.01
N LYS A 22 7.74 7.59 -15.39
CA LYS A 22 9.05 8.16 -15.01
C LYS A 22 9.65 9.07 -16.09
N ASP A 23 9.10 9.03 -17.29
CA ASP A 23 9.69 9.64 -18.48
C ASP A 23 9.08 11.02 -18.81
N LEU A 24 8.40 11.67 -17.85
CA LEU A 24 7.86 13.04 -18.06
C LEU A 24 8.88 14.09 -17.61
N PRO A 25 9.23 15.06 -18.48
CA PRO A 25 9.92 16.27 -18.05
C PRO A 25 8.99 17.11 -17.17
N GLU A 26 9.55 17.75 -16.13
CA GLU A 26 8.80 18.61 -15.20
C GLU A 26 7.48 17.97 -14.73
N SER A 27 7.53 16.67 -14.40
CA SER A 27 6.35 15.80 -14.27
C SER A 27 5.24 16.39 -13.39
N ALA A 28 5.57 16.99 -12.25
CA ALA A 28 4.59 17.57 -11.34
C ALA A 28 3.82 18.74 -11.97
N ASP A 29 4.51 19.65 -12.66
CA ASP A 29 3.88 20.84 -13.24
C ASP A 29 3.22 20.51 -14.58
N LEU A 30 3.79 19.59 -15.37
CA LEU A 30 3.16 19.07 -16.57
C LEU A 30 1.84 18.37 -16.27
N ILE A 31 1.78 17.52 -15.23
CA ILE A 31 0.54 16.86 -14.82
C ILE A 31 -0.51 17.89 -14.38
N LYS A 32 -0.13 18.89 -13.57
CA LYS A 32 -1.09 19.94 -13.15
C LYS A 32 -1.67 20.69 -14.35
N SER A 33 -0.82 21.09 -15.30
CA SER A 33 -1.24 21.87 -16.47
C SER A 33 -2.05 21.04 -17.46
N VAL A 34 -1.74 19.76 -17.65
CA VAL A 34 -2.55 18.81 -18.45
C VAL A 34 -3.96 18.64 -17.88
N PHE A 35 -4.11 18.57 -16.55
CA PHE A 35 -5.41 18.43 -15.90
C PHE A 35 -6.19 19.76 -15.76
N ALA A 36 -5.54 20.90 -15.98
CA ALA A 36 -6.18 22.21 -16.04
C ALA A 36 -6.56 22.63 -17.47
N ALA A 37 -5.91 22.05 -18.48
CA ALA A 37 -6.16 22.29 -19.89
C ALA A 37 -7.46 21.66 -20.39
N GLU A 38 -8.08 22.30 -21.39
CA GLU A 38 -9.23 21.74 -22.11
C GLU A 38 -8.76 20.80 -23.24
N PRO A 39 -9.41 19.63 -23.43
CA PRO A 39 -9.04 18.71 -24.51
C PRO A 39 -9.14 19.35 -25.90
N ASN A 40 -8.22 19.02 -26.79
CA ASN A 40 -8.17 19.51 -28.19
C ASN A 40 -8.02 21.04 -28.33
N THR A 41 -7.41 21.69 -27.34
CA THR A 41 -7.09 23.12 -27.37
C THR A 41 -5.59 23.33 -27.43
N GLU A 42 -5.17 24.42 -28.06
CA GLU A 42 -3.77 24.85 -28.04
C GLU A 42 -3.40 25.25 -26.60
N ASN A 43 -2.47 24.51 -25.99
CA ASN A 43 -2.07 24.72 -24.61
C ASN A 43 -0.82 25.60 -24.52
N GLU A 44 -0.74 26.39 -23.47
CA GLU A 44 0.48 27.14 -23.17
C GLU A 44 1.63 26.17 -22.86
N GLY A 45 2.77 26.36 -23.55
CA GLY A 45 3.96 25.57 -23.28
C GLY A 45 4.53 25.84 -21.89
N LEU A 46 5.09 24.82 -21.25
CA LEU A 46 5.73 24.96 -19.95
C LEU A 46 7.20 25.30 -20.12
N THR A 47 7.70 26.23 -19.31
CA THR A 47 9.13 26.50 -19.23
C THR A 47 9.76 25.52 -18.24
N THR A 48 10.83 24.85 -18.64
CA THR A 48 11.58 23.95 -17.75
C THR A 48 12.57 24.73 -16.89
N THR A 49 12.99 24.12 -15.79
CA THR A 49 14.01 24.69 -14.88
C THR A 49 15.32 25.01 -15.62
N ASP A 50 15.63 24.25 -16.67
CA ASP A 50 16.82 24.43 -17.52
C ASP A 50 16.62 25.43 -18.68
N ASN A 51 15.65 26.36 -18.57
CA ASN A 51 15.34 27.35 -19.61
C ASN A 51 14.89 26.75 -20.97
N GLY A 52 14.37 25.52 -20.96
CA GLY A 52 13.78 24.84 -22.11
C GLY A 52 12.26 25.01 -22.17
N PHE A 53 11.63 24.50 -23.23
CA PHE A 53 10.17 24.54 -23.41
C PHE A 53 9.60 23.13 -23.63
N VAL A 54 8.49 22.83 -22.96
CA VAL A 54 7.68 21.62 -23.15
C VAL A 54 6.35 22.00 -23.77
N PHE A 55 6.07 21.45 -24.95
CA PHE A 55 4.77 21.56 -25.60
C PHE A 55 3.99 20.27 -25.35
N TYR A 56 2.72 20.39 -25.01
CA TYR A 56 1.85 19.26 -24.72
C TYR A 56 0.47 19.46 -25.35
N GLU A 57 -0.14 18.34 -25.75
CA GLU A 57 -1.47 18.30 -26.32
C GLU A 57 -2.32 17.30 -25.54
N VAL A 58 -3.50 17.73 -25.10
CA VAL A 58 -4.44 16.88 -24.37
C VAL A 58 -5.48 16.37 -25.36
N GLN A 59 -5.38 15.10 -25.77
CA GLN A 59 -6.33 14.52 -26.73
C GLN A 59 -7.69 14.26 -26.09
N SER A 60 -7.70 13.77 -24.85
CA SER A 60 -8.94 13.44 -24.13
C SER A 60 -8.72 13.45 -22.62
N ILE A 61 -9.73 13.88 -21.87
CA ILE A 61 -9.79 13.72 -20.42
C ILE A 61 -10.84 12.65 -20.12
N THR A 62 -10.44 11.60 -19.40
CA THR A 62 -11.40 10.63 -18.85
C THR A 62 -12.04 11.24 -17.60
N PRO A 63 -13.37 11.44 -17.57
CA PRO A 63 -14.03 11.98 -16.39
C PRO A 63 -13.79 11.11 -15.16
N ALA A 64 -13.75 11.73 -13.99
CA ALA A 64 -13.75 10.99 -12.73
C ALA A 64 -14.99 10.10 -12.67
N ARG A 65 -14.78 8.79 -12.65
CA ARG A 65 -15.84 7.79 -12.48
C ARG A 65 -15.51 6.92 -11.29
N ASP A 66 -16.55 6.43 -10.63
CA ASP A 66 -16.38 5.34 -9.68
C ASP A 66 -15.83 4.12 -10.43
N ARG A 67 -14.80 3.51 -9.84
CA ARG A 67 -14.30 2.24 -10.35
C ARG A 67 -15.40 1.20 -10.18
N THR A 68 -15.62 0.40 -11.21
CA THR A 68 -16.58 -0.70 -11.13
C THR A 68 -16.07 -1.75 -10.15
N LEU A 69 -16.99 -2.53 -9.57
CA LEU A 69 -16.60 -3.63 -8.68
C LEU A 69 -15.62 -4.59 -9.37
N ASP A 70 -15.78 -4.85 -10.67
CA ASP A 70 -14.90 -5.75 -11.44
C ASP A 70 -13.44 -5.27 -11.45
N GLU A 71 -13.21 -3.96 -11.59
CA GLU A 71 -11.88 -3.34 -11.65
C GLU A 71 -11.14 -3.38 -10.32
N VAL A 72 -11.88 -3.37 -9.20
CA VAL A 72 -11.28 -3.36 -7.85
C VAL A 72 -11.43 -4.69 -7.12
N ARG A 73 -12.20 -5.65 -7.66
CA ARG A 73 -12.56 -6.89 -6.95
C ARG A 73 -11.34 -7.64 -6.46
N GLN A 74 -10.30 -7.79 -7.28
CA GLN A 74 -9.09 -8.51 -6.89
C GLN A 74 -8.36 -7.80 -5.75
N LYS A 75 -8.20 -6.48 -5.84
CA LYS A 75 -7.56 -5.68 -4.79
C LYS A 75 -8.38 -5.73 -3.49
N VAL A 76 -9.68 -5.50 -3.57
CA VAL A 76 -10.58 -5.52 -2.42
C VAL A 76 -10.63 -6.91 -1.79
N ALA A 77 -10.65 -7.98 -2.59
CA ALA A 77 -10.60 -9.34 -2.07
C ALA A 77 -9.29 -9.61 -1.34
N ALA A 78 -8.14 -9.16 -1.87
CA ALA A 78 -6.85 -9.30 -1.20
C ALA A 78 -6.81 -8.50 0.11
N ASP A 79 -7.20 -7.23 0.07
CA ASP A 79 -7.21 -6.33 1.24
C ASP A 79 -8.18 -6.86 2.33
N TRP A 80 -9.36 -7.35 1.94
CA TRP A 80 -10.33 -7.96 2.85
C TRP A 80 -9.82 -9.29 3.42
N THR A 81 -9.18 -10.13 2.60
CA THR A 81 -8.62 -11.41 3.07
C THR A 81 -7.54 -11.19 4.11
N ALA A 82 -6.68 -10.19 3.91
CA ALA A 82 -5.67 -9.82 4.89
C ALA A 82 -6.33 -9.38 6.21
N ALA A 83 -7.26 -8.42 6.15
CA ALA A 83 -7.96 -7.91 7.33
C ALA A 83 -8.75 -8.99 8.09
N GLU A 84 -9.44 -9.89 7.37
CA GLU A 84 -10.19 -10.99 7.98
C GLU A 84 -9.24 -12.06 8.56
N THR A 85 -8.06 -12.26 7.96
CA THR A 85 -7.03 -13.15 8.51
C THR A 85 -6.53 -12.60 9.85
N ASP A 86 -6.16 -11.32 9.91
CA ASP A 86 -5.69 -10.67 11.13
C ASP A 86 -6.75 -10.73 12.23
N LYS A 87 -8.00 -10.40 11.90
CA LYS A 87 -9.13 -10.48 12.83
C LYS A 87 -9.33 -11.89 13.40
N ARG A 88 -9.21 -12.92 12.55
CA ARG A 88 -9.34 -14.32 12.99
C ARG A 88 -8.16 -14.74 13.86
N LEU A 89 -6.94 -14.31 13.52
CA LEU A 89 -5.75 -14.57 14.33
C LEU A 89 -5.87 -13.91 15.70
N ASP A 90 -6.32 -12.65 15.78
CA ASP A 90 -6.56 -11.95 17.05
C ASP A 90 -7.62 -12.64 17.89
N ALA A 91 -8.74 -13.05 17.27
CA ALA A 91 -9.79 -13.78 17.99
C ALA A 91 -9.27 -15.10 18.57
N ARG A 92 -8.43 -15.82 17.81
CA ARG A 92 -7.77 -17.04 18.30
C ARG A 92 -6.80 -16.74 19.43
N ALA A 93 -5.96 -15.71 19.30
CA ALA A 93 -5.03 -15.32 20.35
C ALA A 93 -5.76 -14.98 21.66
N GLN A 94 -6.86 -14.22 21.59
CA GLN A 94 -7.69 -13.90 22.76
C GLN A 94 -8.36 -15.13 23.37
N GLU A 95 -8.81 -16.09 22.55
CA GLU A 95 -9.35 -17.37 23.03
C GLU A 95 -8.30 -18.14 23.85
N LEU A 96 -7.08 -18.26 23.32
CA LEU A 96 -5.97 -18.93 24.00
C LEU A 96 -5.53 -18.21 25.26
N GLU A 97 -5.47 -16.88 25.24
CA GLU A 97 -5.15 -16.05 26.41
C GLU A 97 -6.17 -16.27 27.53
N LYS A 98 -7.46 -16.32 27.20
CA LYS A 98 -8.52 -16.62 28.19
C LYS A 98 -8.34 -18.00 28.81
N ARG A 99 -8.01 -19.02 28.01
CA ARG A 99 -7.75 -20.38 28.52
C ARG A 99 -6.52 -20.44 29.42
N LEU A 100 -5.47 -19.70 29.07
CA LEU A 100 -4.26 -19.56 29.90
C LEU A 100 -4.60 -18.91 31.24
N LYS A 101 -5.35 -17.81 31.23
CA LYS A 101 -5.83 -17.13 32.46
C LYS A 101 -6.76 -18.00 33.30
N ALA A 102 -7.52 -18.91 32.68
CA ALA A 102 -8.36 -19.87 33.37
C ALA A 102 -7.58 -21.04 34.00
N GLY A 103 -6.26 -21.12 33.80
CA GLY A 103 -5.38 -22.11 34.43
C GLY A 103 -4.90 -23.24 33.50
N THR A 104 -5.22 -23.20 32.21
CA THR A 104 -4.67 -24.15 31.24
C THR A 104 -3.20 -23.83 31.00
N THR A 105 -2.31 -24.82 31.03
CA THR A 105 -0.87 -24.59 30.77
C THR A 105 -0.61 -24.39 29.28
N LEU A 106 0.46 -23.65 28.97
CA LEU A 106 0.91 -23.47 27.58
C LEU A 106 1.27 -24.81 26.91
N ASP A 107 1.76 -25.79 27.67
CA ASP A 107 2.05 -27.13 27.15
C ASP A 107 0.80 -27.84 26.61
N VAL A 108 -0.34 -27.73 27.32
CA VAL A 108 -1.62 -28.33 26.87
C VAL A 108 -2.14 -27.60 25.64
N ILE A 109 -2.13 -26.27 25.64
CA ILE A 109 -2.57 -25.46 24.50
C ILE A 109 -1.72 -25.76 23.25
N ALA A 110 -0.40 -25.83 23.40
CA ALA A 110 0.52 -26.13 22.32
C ALA A 110 0.27 -27.55 21.76
N GLY A 111 0.08 -28.54 22.63
CA GLY A 111 -0.24 -29.91 22.23
C GLY A 111 -1.54 -30.02 21.41
N GLU A 112 -2.60 -29.31 21.80
CA GLU A 112 -3.88 -29.30 21.06
C GLU A 112 -3.74 -28.65 19.68
N LEU A 113 -2.95 -27.59 19.58
CA LEU A 113 -2.70 -26.86 18.33
C LEU A 113 -1.61 -27.53 17.47
N LYS A 114 -1.00 -28.62 17.95
CA LYS A 114 0.17 -29.26 17.35
C LYS A 114 1.34 -28.28 17.14
N LEU A 115 1.51 -27.38 18.10
CA LEU A 115 2.60 -26.41 18.16
C LEU A 115 3.61 -26.82 19.21
N GLU A 116 4.84 -26.33 19.07
CA GLU A 116 5.90 -26.55 20.06
C GLU A 116 6.00 -25.34 21.00
N LYS A 117 6.09 -25.62 22.31
CA LYS A 117 6.41 -24.57 23.30
C LYS A 117 7.87 -24.18 23.16
N GLN A 118 8.11 -22.93 22.77
CA GLN A 118 9.45 -22.36 22.71
C GLN A 118 9.75 -21.54 23.97
N THR A 119 11.00 -21.58 24.42
CA THR A 119 11.49 -20.75 25.53
C THR A 119 12.65 -19.92 25.03
N LYS A 120 12.43 -18.61 24.92
CA LYS A 120 13.47 -17.65 24.51
C LYS A 120 14.04 -16.96 25.75
N ARG A 121 15.38 -16.86 25.81
CA ARG A 121 16.11 -16.24 26.94
C ARG A 121 16.93 -15.06 26.44
N GLY A 122 17.16 -14.09 27.33
CA GLY A 122 18.01 -12.94 27.02
C GLY A 122 17.35 -11.87 26.15
N LEU A 123 16.01 -11.84 26.08
CA LEU A 123 15.28 -10.75 25.44
C LEU A 123 15.61 -9.42 26.16
N LYS A 124 15.78 -8.34 25.40
CA LYS A 124 16.00 -6.99 25.93
C LYS A 124 14.83 -6.10 25.54
N ARG A 125 14.58 -5.03 26.29
CA ARG A 125 13.48 -4.08 26.04
C ARG A 125 13.54 -3.43 24.64
N ASP A 126 14.74 -3.27 24.10
CA ASP A 126 15.06 -2.64 22.82
C ASP A 126 15.37 -3.65 21.70
N ALA A 127 15.18 -4.95 21.95
CA ALA A 127 15.51 -5.99 20.99
C ALA A 127 14.54 -5.96 19.80
N ASP A 128 15.09 -6.02 18.58
CA ASP A 128 14.37 -6.38 17.36
C ASP A 128 14.47 -7.89 17.19
N ASP A 129 13.60 -8.62 17.88
CA ASP A 129 13.63 -10.07 17.93
C ASP A 129 13.00 -10.70 16.68
N ALA A 130 13.59 -11.77 16.14
CA ALA A 130 13.10 -12.40 14.91
C ALA A 130 11.68 -12.98 15.02
N ASP A 131 11.24 -13.36 16.22
CA ASP A 131 9.92 -13.98 16.43
C ASP A 131 8.89 -12.95 16.93
N PHE A 132 9.32 -11.99 17.75
CA PHE A 132 8.42 -11.03 18.41
C PHE A 132 8.47 -9.61 17.84
N GLY A 133 9.48 -9.29 17.01
CA GLY A 133 9.77 -7.93 16.56
C GLY A 133 10.05 -6.97 17.71
N LYS A 134 10.24 -5.69 17.37
CA LYS A 134 10.42 -4.62 18.38
C LYS A 134 9.21 -4.45 19.29
N GLU A 135 8.02 -4.50 18.71
CA GLU A 135 6.77 -4.21 19.42
C GLU A 135 6.43 -5.34 20.43
N GLY A 136 6.54 -6.60 20.01
CA GLY A 136 6.33 -7.74 20.89
C GLY A 136 7.38 -7.84 21.99
N ALA A 137 8.65 -7.55 21.68
CA ALA A 137 9.70 -7.48 22.69
C ALA A 137 9.42 -6.40 23.75
N ALA A 138 8.99 -5.20 23.33
CA ALA A 138 8.64 -4.12 24.25
C ALA A 138 7.46 -4.48 25.15
N ALA A 139 6.41 -5.12 24.61
CA ALA A 139 5.21 -5.50 25.35
C ALA A 139 5.47 -6.48 26.51
N MET A 140 6.51 -7.33 26.42
CA MET A 140 6.86 -8.29 27.48
C MET A 140 7.45 -7.65 28.73
N PHE A 141 7.92 -6.41 28.65
CA PHE A 141 8.52 -5.68 29.77
C PHE A 141 7.67 -4.50 30.28
N GLY A 142 6.47 -4.33 29.71
CA GLY A 142 5.47 -3.34 30.12
C GLY A 142 4.80 -3.68 31.44
#